data_AF-A0A941Q020-F1
#
_entry.id   AF-A0A941Q020-F1
#
_cell.length_a   1.000
_cell.length_b   1.000
_cell.length_c   1.000
_cell.angle_alpha   90.00
_cell.angle_beta   90.00
_cell.angle_gamma   90.00
#
_symmetry.space_group_name_H-M   'P 1'
#
loop_
_entity.id
_entity.type
_entity.pdbx_description
1 polymer ?
#
loop_
_entity_poly.entity_id
_entity_poly.type
_entity_poly.pdbx_seq_one_letter_code
_entity_poly.pdbx_strand_id
1 'polypeptide(L)'
;MSSTASGTAPYYFVPHPSRHPIMAAIGLFAMIIGGTLWINRIDAGHWIFLVGILWWLYTLFHWFRDSAHESEGGLYGRRVDTSFRWSMSWFIFSEVMFFGAFFTALWWAHKHSMPELGNLNNALLWPDFKSVWPSAAPGTTGSPAGTVEPFQTMGPFWLPTINTALLLSSGVTLTIAHHALQAGKRARCIAFMWITVLLGLTFLIVQGYEYHHAYTELNMTLASGMYGSTFFMLTGFHGFHVLVGMLMLFFITLRLMKGHFTPEHHFGFEGAAWYWHFVDVVWLFLYILVYWI
;
A
#
# COMPACT_ATOMS: atom_id res chain seq x y z
N MET A 1 -29.04 -41.14 -12.14
CA MET A 1 -29.42 -39.85 -11.54
C MET A 1 -28.16 -39.01 -11.45
N SER A 2 -28.01 -38.05 -12.36
CA SER A 2 -26.84 -37.18 -12.45
C SER A 2 -26.90 -36.18 -11.30
N SER A 3 -25.88 -36.18 -10.44
CA SER A 3 -25.71 -35.18 -9.38
C SER A 3 -25.49 -33.82 -10.03
N THR A 4 -26.53 -33.00 -10.06
CA THR A 4 -26.46 -31.59 -10.44
C THR A 4 -25.43 -30.88 -9.57
N ALA A 5 -24.30 -30.48 -10.17
CA ALA A 5 -23.38 -29.55 -9.57
C ALA A 5 -24.13 -28.27 -9.19
N SER A 6 -23.98 -27.81 -7.95
CA SER A 6 -24.64 -26.61 -7.46
C SER A 6 -24.19 -25.37 -8.23
N GLY A 7 -25.13 -24.80 -9.00
CA GLY A 7 -25.35 -23.36 -9.15
C GLY A 7 -24.19 -22.50 -9.64
N THR A 8 -23.82 -22.61 -10.92
CA THR A 8 -23.15 -21.50 -11.61
C THR A 8 -24.14 -20.86 -12.59
N ALA A 9 -24.30 -19.53 -12.52
CA ALA A 9 -25.16 -18.82 -13.45
C ALA A 9 -24.65 -19.03 -14.91
N PRO A 10 -25.51 -19.48 -15.86
CA PRO A 10 -25.09 -19.74 -17.24
C PRO A 10 -24.85 -18.44 -18.03
N TYR A 11 -25.18 -17.29 -17.46
CA TYR A 11 -25.05 -15.96 -18.04
C TYR A 11 -24.12 -15.07 -17.19
N TYR A 12 -23.62 -13.99 -17.78
CA TYR A 12 -22.83 -13.00 -17.05
C TYR A 12 -23.76 -12.22 -16.11
N PHE A 13 -23.51 -12.30 -14.81
CA PHE A 13 -24.33 -11.61 -13.82
C PHE A 13 -24.17 -10.09 -13.96
N VAL A 14 -25.30 -9.39 -14.07
CA VAL A 14 -25.36 -7.93 -14.06
C VAL A 14 -26.08 -7.53 -12.76
N PRO A 15 -25.41 -6.81 -11.85
CA PRO A 15 -26.03 -6.40 -10.59
C PRO A 15 -27.23 -5.48 -10.80
N HIS A 16 -28.16 -5.50 -9.84
CA HIS A 16 -29.23 -4.53 -9.77
C HIS A 16 -28.69 -3.11 -9.51
N PRO A 17 -29.46 -2.04 -9.82
CA PRO A 17 -29.05 -0.67 -9.52
C PRO A 17 -28.61 -0.50 -8.06
N SER A 18 -27.40 0.00 -7.86
CA SER A 18 -26.79 0.20 -6.55
C SER A 18 -26.55 1.68 -6.26
N ARG A 19 -26.67 2.04 -4.97
CA ARG A 19 -26.43 3.39 -4.45
C ARG A 19 -24.94 3.63 -4.13
N HIS A 20 -24.15 2.56 -4.07
CA HIS A 20 -22.75 2.63 -3.63
C HIS A 20 -21.90 3.61 -4.45
N PRO A 21 -22.01 3.71 -5.79
CA PRO A 21 -21.22 4.66 -6.56
C PRO A 21 -21.46 6.12 -6.18
N ILE A 22 -22.72 6.54 -6.04
CA ILE A 22 -23.04 7.93 -5.68
C ILE A 22 -22.67 8.23 -4.22
N MET A 23 -22.85 7.26 -3.31
CA MET A 23 -22.43 7.41 -1.92
C MET A 23 -20.91 7.54 -1.80
N ALA A 24 -20.15 6.76 -2.57
CA ALA A 24 -18.69 6.84 -2.60
C ALA A 24 -18.24 8.21 -3.15
N ALA A 25 -18.87 8.69 -4.21
CA ALA A 25 -18.58 10.01 -4.79
C ALA A 25 -18.83 11.14 -3.77
N ILE A 26 -19.93 11.11 -3.01
CA ILE A 26 -20.22 12.08 -1.95
C ILE A 26 -19.14 12.05 -0.86
N GLY A 27 -18.76 10.86 -0.39
CA GLY A 27 -17.71 10.70 0.62
C GLY A 27 -16.36 11.24 0.15
N LEU A 28 -15.94 10.85 -1.06
CA LEU A 28 -14.69 11.31 -1.66
C LEU A 28 -14.68 12.83 -1.90
N PHE A 29 -15.79 13.41 -2.34
CA PHE A 29 -15.91 14.85 -2.51
C PHE A 29 -15.77 15.61 -1.18
N ALA A 30 -16.45 15.13 -0.13
CA ALA A 30 -16.31 15.69 1.21
C ALA A 30 -14.88 15.54 1.75
N MET A 31 -14.22 14.41 1.50
CA MET A 31 -12.80 14.23 1.85
C MET A 31 -11.91 15.24 1.12
N ILE A 32 -12.05 15.40 -0.20
CA ILE A 32 -11.20 16.33 -0.96
C ILE A 32 -11.42 17.78 -0.49
N ILE A 33 -12.67 18.23 -0.41
CA ILE A 33 -12.96 19.60 0.05
C ILE A 33 -12.51 19.81 1.49
N GLY A 34 -12.85 18.89 2.39
CA GLY A 34 -12.44 18.99 3.79
C GLY A 34 -10.92 19.05 3.94
N GLY A 35 -10.20 18.20 3.20
CA GLY A 35 -8.73 18.19 3.17
C GLY A 35 -8.15 19.51 2.64
N THR A 36 -8.68 20.04 1.54
CA THR A 36 -8.27 21.34 1.00
C THR A 36 -8.49 22.47 2.00
N LEU A 37 -9.68 22.53 2.62
CA LEU A 37 -9.98 23.54 3.64
C LEU A 37 -9.07 23.41 4.86
N TRP A 38 -8.79 22.18 5.30
CA TRP A 38 -7.93 21.92 6.45
C TRP A 38 -6.49 22.36 6.18
N ILE A 39 -5.91 22.02 5.03
CA ILE A 39 -4.56 22.46 4.64
C ILE A 39 -4.47 23.99 4.59
N ASN A 40 -5.54 24.66 4.16
CA ASN A 40 -5.64 26.12 4.12
C ASN A 40 -6.06 26.75 5.46
N ARG A 41 -5.98 26.02 6.58
CA ARG A 41 -6.25 26.51 7.94
C ARG A 41 -7.67 27.05 8.15
N ILE A 42 -8.66 26.51 7.44
CA ILE A 42 -10.07 26.81 7.67
C ILE A 42 -10.62 25.80 8.69
N ASP A 43 -11.11 26.30 9.83
CA ASP A 43 -11.48 25.48 10.99
C ASP A 43 -12.49 24.36 10.66
N ALA A 44 -13.47 24.62 9.80
CA ALA A 44 -14.45 23.60 9.41
C ALA A 44 -13.84 22.42 8.61
N GLY A 45 -12.66 22.60 8.02
CA GLY A 45 -12.05 21.64 7.09
C GLY A 45 -11.82 20.25 7.68
N HIS A 46 -11.26 20.17 8.90
CA HIS A 46 -10.95 18.88 9.52
C HIS A 46 -12.22 18.07 9.88
N TRP A 47 -13.31 18.74 10.26
CA TRP A 47 -14.59 18.08 10.50
C TRP A 47 -15.21 17.55 9.20
N ILE A 48 -15.21 18.36 8.14
CA ILE A 48 -15.71 17.94 6.82
C ILE A 48 -14.90 16.74 6.30
N PHE A 49 -13.58 16.78 6.47
CA PHE A 49 -12.69 15.68 6.09
C PHE A 49 -13.03 14.39 6.85
N LEU A 50 -13.19 14.48 8.18
CA LEU A 50 -13.55 13.34 9.03
C LEU A 50 -14.90 12.74 8.64
N VAL A 51 -15.92 13.57 8.41
CA VAL A 51 -17.24 13.12 7.94
C VAL A 51 -17.11 12.42 6.58
N GLY A 52 -16.32 12.97 5.67
CA GLY A 52 -16.03 12.36 4.37
C GLY A 52 -15.41 10.97 4.52
N ILE A 53 -14.39 10.82 5.37
CA ILE A 53 -13.74 9.53 5.65
C ILE A 53 -14.75 8.52 6.19
N LEU A 54 -15.53 8.89 7.22
CA LEU A 54 -16.48 7.98 7.85
C LEU A 54 -17.57 7.54 6.87
N TRP A 55 -18.05 8.46 6.02
CA TRP A 55 -19.03 8.16 4.98
C TRP A 55 -18.47 7.24 3.90
N TRP A 56 -17.24 7.48 3.46
CA TRP A 56 -16.56 6.66 2.49
C TRP A 56 -16.29 5.24 3.03
N LEU A 57 -15.80 5.11 4.26
CA LEU A 57 -15.61 3.82 4.93
C LEU A 57 -16.93 3.07 5.13
N TYR A 58 -18.00 3.78 5.52
CA TYR A 58 -19.35 3.21 5.60
C TYR A 58 -19.79 2.65 4.24
N THR A 59 -19.57 3.41 3.16
CA THR A 59 -19.92 2.97 1.80
C THR A 59 -19.13 1.73 1.39
N LEU A 60 -17.81 1.73 1.58
CA LEU A 60 -16.97 0.58 1.24
C LEU A 60 -17.37 -0.68 2.01
N PHE A 61 -17.66 -0.56 3.31
CA PHE A 61 -18.11 -1.69 4.12
C PHE A 61 -19.39 -2.32 3.55
N HIS A 62 -20.37 -1.51 3.19
CA HIS A 62 -21.63 -1.98 2.60
C HIS A 62 -21.40 -2.57 1.20
N TRP A 63 -20.58 -1.93 0.38
CA TRP A 63 -20.28 -2.39 -0.97
C TRP A 63 -19.61 -3.77 -0.94
N PHE A 64 -18.54 -3.94 -0.15
CA PHE A 64 -17.86 -5.23 -0.04
C PHE A 64 -18.73 -6.32 0.60
N ARG A 65 -19.59 -5.95 1.56
CA ARG A 65 -20.56 -6.89 2.15
C ARG A 65 -21.54 -7.39 1.09
N ASP A 66 -22.12 -6.49 0.30
CA ASP A 66 -23.10 -6.86 -0.71
C ASP A 66 -22.45 -7.71 -1.82
N SER A 67 -21.24 -7.37 -2.27
CA SER A 67 -20.46 -8.21 -3.20
C SER A 67 -20.12 -9.60 -2.61
N ALA A 68 -19.83 -9.67 -1.31
CA ALA A 68 -19.63 -10.97 -0.65
C ALA A 68 -20.93 -11.78 -0.62
N HIS A 69 -22.07 -11.18 -0.31
CA HIS A 69 -23.37 -11.87 -0.32
C HIS A 69 -23.78 -12.33 -1.72
N GLU A 70 -23.54 -11.53 -2.75
CA GLU A 70 -23.77 -11.92 -4.15
C GLU A 70 -22.91 -13.13 -4.55
N SER A 71 -21.64 -13.15 -4.12
CA SER A 71 -20.73 -14.28 -4.31
C SER A 71 -21.25 -15.54 -3.62
N GLU A 72 -21.59 -15.47 -2.33
CA GLU A 72 -22.10 -16.64 -1.58
C GLU A 72 -23.48 -17.08 -2.07
N GLY A 73 -24.27 -16.17 -2.66
CA GLY A 73 -25.56 -16.47 -3.28
C GLY A 73 -25.47 -17.24 -4.60
N GLY A 74 -24.26 -17.55 -5.09
CA GLY A 74 -24.05 -18.31 -6.33
C GLY A 74 -24.31 -17.52 -7.61
N LEU A 75 -24.36 -16.18 -7.52
CA LEU A 75 -24.60 -15.31 -8.67
C LEU A 75 -23.37 -15.21 -9.59
N TYR A 76 -22.17 -15.47 -9.05
CA TYR A 76 -20.92 -15.34 -9.79
C TYR A 76 -20.56 -16.66 -10.50
N GLY A 77 -20.81 -16.71 -11.81
CA GLY A 77 -20.35 -17.80 -12.68
C GLY A 77 -18.90 -17.61 -13.15
N ARG A 78 -18.39 -18.59 -13.92
CA ARG A 78 -16.99 -18.60 -14.41
C ARG A 78 -16.57 -17.35 -15.19
N ARG A 79 -17.48 -16.74 -15.95
CA ARG A 79 -17.19 -15.51 -16.69
C ARG A 79 -16.95 -14.32 -15.76
N VAL A 80 -17.71 -14.22 -14.67
CA VAL A 80 -17.55 -13.17 -13.65
C VAL A 80 -16.24 -13.38 -12.89
N ASP A 81 -15.92 -14.62 -12.49
CA ASP A 81 -14.63 -14.96 -11.87
C ASP A 81 -13.45 -14.56 -12.77
N THR A 82 -13.53 -14.88 -14.07
CA THR A 82 -12.50 -14.49 -15.05
C THR A 82 -12.38 -12.96 -15.16
N SER A 83 -13.50 -12.24 -15.18
CA SER A 83 -13.49 -10.77 -15.18
C SER A 83 -12.83 -10.21 -13.92
N PHE A 84 -13.14 -10.72 -12.73
CA PHE A 84 -12.52 -10.24 -11.49
C PHE A 84 -11.01 -10.49 -11.45
N ARG A 85 -10.53 -11.62 -11.96
CA ARG A 85 -9.09 -11.89 -12.08
C ARG A 85 -8.41 -10.88 -12.98
N TRP A 86 -8.98 -10.57 -14.15
CA TRP A 86 -8.45 -9.52 -15.02
C TRP A 86 -8.50 -8.14 -14.37
N SER A 87 -9.60 -7.79 -13.69
CA SER A 87 -9.72 -6.53 -12.97
C SER A 87 -8.65 -6.41 -11.89
N MET A 88 -8.38 -7.47 -11.13
CA MET A 88 -7.33 -7.46 -10.10
C MET A 88 -5.94 -7.32 -10.70
N SER A 89 -5.66 -8.01 -11.81
CA SER A 89 -4.38 -7.87 -12.52
C SER A 89 -4.17 -6.45 -13.05
N TRP A 90 -5.20 -5.83 -13.64
CA TRP A 90 -5.12 -4.46 -14.13
C TRP A 90 -4.98 -3.43 -13.00
N PHE A 91 -5.65 -3.67 -11.87
CA PHE A 91 -5.47 -2.87 -10.66
C PHE A 91 -4.04 -2.96 -10.12
N ILE A 92 -3.48 -4.17 -9.96
CA ILE A 92 -2.08 -4.32 -9.54
C ILE A 92 -1.14 -3.66 -10.55
N PHE A 93 -1.40 -3.81 -11.85
CA PHE A 93 -0.60 -3.14 -12.88
C PHE A 93 -0.62 -1.61 -12.74
N SER A 94 -1.77 -1.00 -12.46
CA SER A 94 -1.83 0.44 -12.22
C SER A 94 -1.04 0.85 -10.97
N GLU A 95 -1.07 0.05 -9.90
CA GLU A 95 -0.25 0.32 -8.70
C GLU A 95 1.25 0.18 -8.97
N VAL A 96 1.66 -0.80 -9.80
CA VAL A 96 3.06 -0.91 -10.25
C VAL A 96 3.49 0.32 -11.03
N MET A 97 2.64 0.84 -11.93
CA MET A 97 2.93 2.08 -12.67
C MET A 97 2.98 3.30 -11.74
N PHE A 98 2.11 3.37 -10.73
CA PHE A 98 2.12 4.41 -9.71
C PHE A 98 3.46 4.44 -8.95
N PHE A 99 3.92 3.31 -8.41
CA PHE A 99 5.25 3.24 -7.79
C PHE A 99 6.39 3.48 -8.79
N GLY A 100 6.23 3.01 -10.04
CA GLY A 100 7.16 3.28 -11.12
C GLY A 100 7.42 4.77 -11.30
N ALA A 101 6.38 5.61 -11.25
CA ALA A 101 6.54 7.06 -11.33
C ALA A 101 7.38 7.63 -10.17
N PHE A 102 7.17 7.18 -8.93
CA PHE A 102 7.97 7.63 -7.78
C PHE A 102 9.42 7.15 -7.85
N PHE A 103 9.67 5.90 -8.26
CA PHE A 103 11.03 5.40 -8.46
C PHE A 103 11.75 6.13 -9.59
N THR A 104 11.06 6.46 -10.68
CA THR A 104 11.62 7.30 -11.74
C THR A 104 11.92 8.70 -11.24
N ALA A 105 11.06 9.29 -10.40
CA ALA A 105 11.32 10.59 -9.78
C ALA A 105 12.56 10.56 -8.88
N LEU A 106 12.72 9.52 -8.05
CA LEU A 106 13.91 9.30 -7.22
C LEU A 106 15.19 9.15 -8.06
N TRP A 107 15.12 8.34 -9.12
CA TRP A 107 16.25 8.14 -10.03
C TRP A 107 16.63 9.44 -10.75
N TRP A 108 15.65 10.19 -11.26
CA TRP A 108 15.87 11.45 -11.95
C TRP A 108 16.48 12.51 -11.03
N ALA A 109 15.94 12.61 -9.81
CA ALA A 109 16.48 13.43 -8.74
C ALA A 109 17.98 13.17 -8.52
N HIS A 110 18.32 11.92 -8.23
CA HIS A 110 19.69 11.52 -7.89
C HIS A 110 20.63 11.61 -9.11
N LYS A 111 20.24 11.12 -10.29
CA LYS A 111 21.16 10.98 -11.44
C LYS A 111 21.21 12.18 -12.38
N HIS A 112 20.21 13.06 -12.36
CA HIS A 112 20.15 14.21 -13.26
C HIS A 112 20.07 15.53 -12.49
N SER A 113 19.04 15.71 -11.66
CA SER A 113 18.79 17.01 -11.03
C SER A 113 19.89 17.42 -10.04
N MET A 114 20.36 16.51 -9.19
CA MET A 114 21.43 16.82 -8.22
C MET A 114 22.75 17.19 -8.93
N PRO A 115 23.29 16.38 -9.86
CA PRO A 115 24.51 16.73 -10.60
C PRO A 115 24.42 18.02 -11.40
N GLU A 116 23.25 18.31 -11.99
CA GLU A 116 23.05 19.53 -12.75
C GLU A 116 23.12 20.76 -11.85
N LEU A 117 22.46 20.72 -10.68
CA LEU A 117 22.51 21.83 -9.71
C LEU A 117 23.92 22.08 -9.17
N GLY A 118 24.75 21.05 -9.05
CA GLY A 118 26.13 21.16 -8.57
C GLY A 118 27.19 21.46 -9.65
N ASN A 119 26.79 21.67 -10.90
CA ASN A 119 27.75 21.94 -11.98
C ASN A 119 28.22 23.40 -12.01
N LEU A 120 29.32 23.66 -12.72
CA LEU A 120 29.90 25.01 -12.82
C LEU A 120 28.95 26.03 -13.47
N ASN A 121 28.07 25.58 -14.38
CA ASN A 121 27.13 26.46 -15.07
C ASN A 121 26.08 27.02 -14.10
N ASN A 122 25.71 26.26 -13.08
CA ASN A 122 24.75 26.66 -12.05
C ASN A 122 25.40 27.27 -10.81
N ALA A 123 26.73 27.34 -10.74
CA ALA A 123 27.45 27.91 -9.59
C ALA A 123 27.15 29.39 -9.34
N LEU A 124 26.69 30.14 -10.36
CA LEU A 124 26.22 31.51 -10.16
C LEU A 124 24.90 31.58 -9.38
N LEU A 125 24.00 30.62 -9.60
CA LEU A 125 22.70 30.53 -8.92
C LEU A 125 22.81 29.84 -7.56
N TRP A 126 23.67 28.83 -7.46
CA TRP A 126 23.82 27.96 -6.29
C TRP A 126 25.29 27.78 -5.88
N PRO A 127 25.99 28.86 -5.48
CA PRO A 127 27.45 28.85 -5.29
C PRO A 127 27.94 27.85 -4.24
N ASP A 128 27.15 27.58 -3.21
CA ASP A 128 27.50 26.69 -2.10
C ASP A 128 26.86 25.29 -2.20
N PHE A 129 26.12 25.01 -3.28
CA PHE A 129 25.45 23.73 -3.43
C PHE A 129 26.45 22.62 -3.77
N LYS A 130 26.44 21.56 -2.96
CA LYS A 130 27.21 20.35 -3.21
C LYS A 130 26.26 19.23 -3.62
N SER A 131 26.48 18.68 -4.81
CA SER A 131 25.76 17.50 -5.30
C SER A 131 26.22 16.25 -4.57
N VAL A 132 25.70 16.04 -3.36
CA VAL A 132 25.92 14.83 -2.55
C VAL A 132 24.60 14.10 -2.36
N TRP A 133 24.61 12.77 -2.49
CA TRP A 133 23.50 11.88 -2.16
C TRP A 133 23.93 11.00 -0.98
N PRO A 134 23.13 10.86 0.09
CA PRO A 134 21.74 11.28 0.29
C PRO A 134 21.59 12.72 0.87
N SER A 135 22.35 13.68 0.33
CA SER A 135 22.34 15.08 0.77
C SER A 135 22.81 15.31 2.21
N ALA A 136 23.51 14.34 2.79
CA ALA A 136 24.18 14.45 4.08
C ALA A 136 25.69 14.17 3.91
N ALA A 137 26.52 15.12 4.33
CA ALA A 137 27.94 14.90 4.62
C ALA A 137 28.28 15.60 5.95
N PRO A 138 29.27 15.14 6.72
CA PRO A 138 29.65 15.77 7.99
C PRO A 138 29.91 17.28 7.79
N GLY A 139 29.11 18.13 8.43
CA GLY A 139 29.23 19.59 8.35
C GLY A 139 28.62 20.25 7.10
N THR A 140 27.99 19.50 6.19
CA THR A 140 27.26 20.07 5.05
C THR A 140 25.99 19.28 4.75
N THR A 141 24.84 19.92 4.89
CA THR A 141 23.65 19.50 4.16
C THR A 141 23.90 19.79 2.69
N GLY A 142 23.62 18.85 1.79
CA GLY A 142 23.55 19.10 0.35
C GLY A 142 22.39 20.03 -0.03
N SER A 143 22.02 20.96 0.85
CA SER A 143 20.95 21.92 0.70
C SER A 143 21.49 23.16 0.01
N PRO A 144 20.84 23.65 -1.06
CA PRO A 144 21.18 24.95 -1.61
C PRO A 144 20.96 26.02 -0.53
N ALA A 145 21.98 26.85 -0.28
CA ALA A 145 21.92 28.00 0.64
C ALA A 145 21.54 27.69 2.10
N GLY A 146 21.79 26.46 2.60
CA GLY A 146 21.51 26.12 4.01
C GLY A 146 20.03 26.11 4.39
N THR A 147 19.14 25.95 3.40
CA THR A 147 17.68 25.96 3.60
C THR A 147 17.13 24.72 4.33
N VAL A 148 17.93 23.66 4.45
CA VAL A 148 17.59 22.42 5.14
C VAL A 148 18.57 22.20 6.27
N GLU A 149 18.04 21.88 7.45
CA GLU A 149 18.83 21.56 8.65
C GLU A 149 19.61 20.24 8.48
N PRO A 150 20.80 20.10 9.10
CA PRO A 150 21.55 18.85 9.11
C PRO A 150 20.73 17.66 9.62
N PHE A 151 20.79 16.55 8.87
CA PHE A 151 20.12 15.30 9.21
C PHE A 151 21.03 14.10 8.93
N GLN A 152 20.71 12.98 9.55
CA GLN A 152 21.32 11.68 9.29
C GLN A 152 20.34 10.79 8.54
N THR A 153 20.85 9.86 7.74
CA THR A 153 20.01 8.95 6.97
C THR A 153 19.79 7.64 7.69
N MET A 154 18.63 7.04 7.46
CA MET A 154 18.35 5.69 7.92
C MET A 154 19.19 4.69 7.12
N GLY A 155 20.09 3.98 7.80
CA GLY A 155 20.84 2.90 7.18
C GLY A 155 19.98 1.65 6.93
N PRO A 156 20.49 0.68 6.15
CA PRO A 156 19.74 -0.55 5.84
C PRO A 156 19.58 -1.48 7.04
N PHE A 157 20.42 -1.31 8.08
CA PHE A 157 20.37 -2.05 9.33
C PHE A 157 19.95 -1.12 10.49
N TRP A 158 19.23 -1.58 11.51
CA TRP A 158 18.60 -2.91 11.65
C TRP A 158 17.11 -2.90 11.32
N LEU A 159 16.44 -1.75 11.46
CA LEU A 159 14.98 -1.64 11.29
C LEU A 159 14.53 -2.08 9.89
N PRO A 160 15.13 -1.59 8.78
CA PRO A 160 14.66 -1.96 7.44
C PRO A 160 14.92 -3.44 7.12
N THR A 161 16.02 -4.01 7.64
CA THR A 161 16.29 -5.45 7.53
C THR A 161 15.26 -6.29 8.28
N ILE A 162 14.88 -5.90 9.50
CA ILE A 162 13.83 -6.57 10.28
C ILE A 162 12.50 -6.53 9.52
N ASN A 163 12.12 -5.36 9.01
CA ASN A 163 10.91 -5.20 8.21
C ASN A 163 10.93 -6.05 6.93
N THR A 164 12.08 -6.17 6.28
CA THR A 164 12.27 -7.09 5.14
C THR A 164 12.04 -8.54 5.55
N ALA A 165 12.61 -8.97 6.68
CA ALA A 165 12.40 -10.33 7.18
C ALA A 165 10.94 -10.61 7.55
N LEU A 166 10.23 -9.63 8.15
CA LEU A 166 8.81 -9.73 8.48
C LEU A 166 7.95 -9.92 7.24
N LEU A 167 8.13 -9.08 6.21
CA LEU A 167 7.35 -9.19 4.97
C LEU A 167 7.64 -10.48 4.21
N LEU A 168 8.91 -10.85 4.01
CA LEU A 168 9.25 -12.10 3.33
C LEU A 168 8.72 -13.33 4.07
N SER A 169 8.80 -13.33 5.41
CA SER A 169 8.20 -14.39 6.23
C SER A 169 6.68 -14.43 6.06
N SER A 170 6.02 -13.26 5.98
CA SER A 170 4.58 -13.17 5.78
C SER A 170 4.13 -13.70 4.41
N GLY A 171 4.92 -13.49 3.36
CA GLY A 171 4.70 -14.07 2.03
C GLY A 171 4.82 -15.60 2.04
N VAL A 172 5.77 -16.15 2.79
CA VAL A 172 5.89 -17.61 2.98
C VAL A 172 4.68 -18.17 3.74
N THR A 173 4.27 -17.54 4.84
CA THR A 173 3.11 -18.01 5.63
C THR A 173 1.82 -17.94 4.82
N LEU A 174 1.64 -16.89 4.00
CA LEU A 174 0.52 -16.76 3.07
C LEU A 174 0.52 -17.86 2.00
N THR A 175 1.70 -18.17 1.44
CA THR A 175 1.84 -19.27 0.46
C THR A 175 1.45 -20.61 1.08
N ILE A 176 1.86 -20.87 2.32
CA ILE A 176 1.46 -22.07 3.06
C ILE A 176 -0.06 -22.10 3.30
N ALA A 177 -0.65 -20.94 3.65
CA ALA A 177 -2.10 -20.83 3.83
C ALA A 177 -2.87 -21.15 2.54
N HIS A 178 -2.36 -20.70 1.38
CA HIS A 178 -2.98 -20.97 0.09
C HIS A 178 -2.98 -22.46 -0.25
N HIS A 179 -1.83 -23.13 -0.14
CA HIS A 179 -1.74 -24.57 -0.38
C HIS A 179 -2.59 -25.38 0.61
N ALA A 180 -2.72 -24.91 1.86
CA ALA A 180 -3.60 -25.53 2.83
C ALA A 180 -5.08 -25.40 2.45
N LEU A 181 -5.50 -24.27 1.87
CA LEU A 181 -6.86 -24.08 1.36
C LEU A 181 -7.16 -25.03 0.21
N GLN A 182 -6.26 -25.11 -0.78
CA GLN A 182 -6.38 -26.02 -1.93
C GLN A 182 -6.39 -27.50 -1.52
N ALA A 183 -5.68 -27.86 -0.45
CA ALA A 183 -5.68 -29.20 0.12
C ALA A 183 -6.90 -29.48 1.04
N GLY A 184 -7.87 -28.57 1.15
CA GLY A 184 -9.04 -28.70 2.04
C GLY A 184 -8.72 -28.60 3.54
N LYS A 185 -7.49 -28.23 3.92
CA LYS A 185 -7.03 -28.12 5.32
C LYS A 185 -7.37 -26.76 5.92
N ARG A 186 -8.67 -26.48 6.10
CA ARG A 186 -9.18 -25.15 6.52
C ARG A 186 -8.58 -24.61 7.81
N ALA A 187 -8.46 -25.42 8.86
CA ALA A 187 -7.89 -24.99 10.14
C ALA A 187 -6.44 -24.52 10.00
N ARG A 188 -5.64 -25.23 9.19
CA ARG A 188 -4.26 -24.86 8.90
C ARG A 188 -4.19 -23.58 8.07
N CYS A 189 -5.07 -23.42 7.07
CA CYS A 189 -5.18 -22.19 6.30
C CYS A 189 -5.44 -20.98 7.23
N ILE A 190 -6.45 -21.07 8.11
CA ILE A 190 -6.81 -19.99 9.05
C ILE A 190 -5.65 -19.66 9.98
N ALA A 191 -4.95 -20.65 10.53
CA ALA A 191 -3.82 -20.42 11.42
C ALA A 191 -2.70 -19.64 10.73
N PHE A 192 -2.29 -20.04 9.51
CA PHE A 192 -1.25 -19.33 8.76
C PHE A 192 -1.70 -17.95 8.29
N MET A 193 -2.98 -17.76 7.97
CA MET A 193 -3.53 -16.45 7.64
C MET A 193 -3.42 -15.46 8.82
N TRP A 194 -3.73 -15.90 10.04
CA TRP A 194 -3.53 -15.06 11.23
C TRP A 194 -2.07 -14.70 11.45
N ILE A 195 -1.14 -15.64 11.23
CA ILE A 195 0.29 -15.36 11.30
C ILE A 195 0.68 -14.27 10.27
N THR A 196 0.23 -14.39 9.01
CA THR A 196 0.49 -13.37 7.98
C THR A 196 -0.03 -12.00 8.40
N VAL A 197 -1.27 -11.91 8.90
CA VAL A 197 -1.88 -10.64 9.37
C VAL A 197 -1.08 -10.03 10.53
N LEU A 198 -0.65 -10.85 11.49
CA LEU A 198 0.15 -10.38 12.63
C LEU A 198 1.55 -9.89 12.21
N LEU A 199 2.19 -10.57 11.25
CA LEU A 199 3.46 -10.12 10.69
C LEU A 199 3.31 -8.78 9.96
N GLY A 200 2.24 -8.61 9.17
CA GLY A 200 1.91 -7.34 8.52
C GLY A 200 1.64 -6.21 9.51
N LEU A 201 0.90 -6.49 10.60
CA LEU A 201 0.70 -5.53 11.69
C LEU A 201 2.02 -5.16 12.37
N THR A 202 2.88 -6.14 12.63
CA THR A 202 4.19 -5.91 13.25
C THR A 202 5.07 -5.04 12.36
N PHE A 203 5.08 -5.28 11.04
CA PHE A 203 5.76 -4.42 10.07
C PHE A 203 5.30 -2.96 10.19
N LEU A 204 3.99 -2.70 10.24
CA LEU A 204 3.46 -1.34 10.34
C LEU A 204 3.88 -0.65 11.64
N ILE A 205 3.93 -1.39 12.76
CA ILE A 205 4.40 -0.85 14.06
C ILE A 205 5.88 -0.48 13.97
N VAL A 206 6.71 -1.37 13.42
CA VAL A 206 8.15 -1.10 13.25
C VAL A 206 8.39 0.05 12.28
N GLN A 207 7.61 0.16 11.20
CA GLN A 207 7.67 1.31 10.28
C GLN A 207 7.29 2.62 10.97
N GLY A 208 6.27 2.61 11.82
CA GLY A 208 5.90 3.77 12.64
C GLY A 208 7.01 4.17 13.61
N TYR A 209 7.69 3.20 14.22
CA TYR A 209 8.86 3.45 15.06
C TYR A 209 10.03 4.04 14.26
N GLU A 210 10.30 3.51 13.07
CA GLU A 210 11.32 4.03 12.15
C GLU A 210 11.06 5.50 11.81
N TYR A 211 9.82 5.87 11.53
CA TYR A 211 9.45 7.27 11.27
C TYR A 211 9.63 8.16 12.51
N HIS A 212 9.24 7.68 13.68
CA HIS A 212 9.48 8.41 14.92
C HIS A 212 10.99 8.65 15.12
N HIS A 213 11.80 7.60 15.04
CA HIS A 213 13.26 7.68 15.16
C HIS A 213 13.89 8.62 14.12
N ALA A 214 13.44 8.55 12.86
CA ALA A 214 13.89 9.45 11.80
C ALA A 214 13.64 10.93 12.14
N TYR A 215 12.44 11.26 12.64
CA TYR A 215 12.08 12.63 13.00
C TYR A 215 12.78 13.12 14.27
N THR A 216 12.90 12.27 15.31
CA THR A 216 13.37 12.74 16.63
C THR A 216 14.87 12.62 16.84
N GLU A 217 15.52 11.61 16.26
CA GLU A 217 16.93 11.32 16.52
C GLU A 217 17.82 11.63 15.31
N LEU A 218 17.30 11.44 14.09
CA LEU A 218 18.07 11.68 12.87
C LEU A 218 17.81 13.06 12.25
N ASN A 219 16.83 13.82 12.76
CA ASN A 219 16.36 15.08 12.19
C ASN A 219 15.96 14.96 10.70
N MET A 220 15.59 13.76 10.26
CA MET A 220 15.16 13.47 8.91
C MET A 220 13.64 13.56 8.84
N THR A 221 13.15 14.62 8.22
CA THR A 221 11.72 14.97 8.12
C THR A 221 11.27 15.04 6.66
N LEU A 222 9.97 15.22 6.42
CA LEU A 222 9.44 15.54 5.09
C LEU A 222 10.05 16.81 4.49
N ALA A 223 10.55 17.73 5.33
CA ALA A 223 11.18 18.97 4.91
C ALA A 223 12.71 18.83 4.73
N SER A 224 13.30 17.64 4.94
CA SER A 224 14.73 17.38 4.77
C SER A 224 15.13 17.24 3.29
N GLY A 225 14.75 18.24 2.49
CA GLY A 225 15.04 18.35 1.07
C GLY A 225 14.43 17.23 0.22
N MET A 226 15.06 17.00 -0.94
CA MET A 226 14.58 15.99 -1.89
C MET A 226 14.72 14.56 -1.35
N TYR A 227 15.79 14.27 -0.59
CA TYR A 227 15.96 12.95 0.03
C TYR A 227 14.86 12.63 1.04
N GLY A 228 14.64 13.48 2.06
CA GLY A 228 13.60 13.26 3.06
C GLY A 228 12.20 13.17 2.44
N SER A 229 11.84 14.12 1.56
CA SER A 229 10.53 14.12 0.90
C SER A 229 10.30 12.84 0.08
N THR A 230 11.25 12.43 -0.76
CA THR A 230 11.13 11.19 -1.56
C THR A 230 11.12 9.94 -0.69
N PHE A 231 11.96 9.88 0.35
CA PHE A 231 11.99 8.78 1.31
C PHE A 231 10.61 8.55 1.94
N PHE A 232 10.02 9.60 2.55
CA PHE A 232 8.74 9.46 3.24
C PHE A 232 7.57 9.27 2.28
N MET A 233 7.61 9.84 1.08
CA MET A 233 6.56 9.60 0.07
C MET A 233 6.58 8.16 -0.42
N LEU A 234 7.74 7.62 -0.79
CA LEU A 234 7.89 6.25 -1.27
C LEU A 234 7.54 5.22 -0.19
N THR A 235 8.17 5.33 0.99
CA THR A 235 7.93 4.41 2.10
C THR A 235 6.53 4.59 2.69
N GLY A 236 5.99 5.82 2.71
CA GLY A 236 4.68 6.11 3.27
C GLY A 236 3.55 5.57 2.40
N PHE A 237 3.63 5.75 1.07
CA PHE A 237 2.69 5.10 0.17
C PHE A 237 2.79 3.58 0.25
N HIS A 238 3.99 3.01 0.34
CA HIS A 238 4.13 1.58 0.54
C HIS A 238 3.51 1.11 1.87
N GLY A 239 3.77 1.80 2.98
CA GLY A 239 3.14 1.52 4.27
C GLY A 239 1.61 1.57 4.21
N PHE A 240 1.04 2.53 3.45
CA PHE A 240 -0.40 2.56 3.18
C PHE A 240 -0.88 1.32 2.41
N HIS A 241 -0.15 0.88 1.39
CA HIS A 241 -0.47 -0.35 0.66
C HIS A 241 -0.35 -1.61 1.54
N VAL A 242 0.65 -1.68 2.42
CA VAL A 242 0.76 -2.75 3.42
C VAL A 242 -0.45 -2.74 4.35
N LEU A 243 -0.89 -1.58 4.82
CA LEU A 243 -2.10 -1.46 5.65
C LEU A 243 -3.35 -1.96 4.90
N VAL A 244 -3.56 -1.52 3.67
CA VAL A 244 -4.71 -1.95 2.84
C VAL A 244 -4.64 -3.46 2.59
N GLY A 245 -3.48 -3.99 2.21
CA GLY A 245 -3.28 -5.43 1.99
C GLY A 245 -3.52 -6.26 3.25
N MET A 246 -3.08 -5.75 4.41
CA MET A 246 -3.25 -6.43 5.69
C MET A 246 -4.74 -6.46 6.07
N LEU A 247 -5.46 -5.35 5.87
CA LEU A 247 -6.92 -5.29 6.06
C LEU A 247 -7.66 -6.24 5.11
N MET A 248 -7.25 -6.33 3.84
CA MET A 248 -7.80 -7.31 2.89
C MET A 248 -7.60 -8.73 3.42
N LEU A 249 -6.38 -9.10 3.80
CA LEU A 249 -6.08 -10.43 4.35
C LEU A 249 -6.84 -10.70 5.66
N PHE A 250 -6.99 -9.71 6.52
CA PHE A 250 -7.78 -9.80 7.75
C PHE A 250 -9.26 -10.12 7.44
N PHE A 251 -9.90 -9.36 6.54
CA PHE A 251 -11.29 -9.64 6.17
C PHE A 251 -11.47 -10.97 5.43
N ILE A 252 -10.50 -11.37 4.59
CA ILE A 252 -10.46 -12.71 3.99
C ILE A 252 -10.32 -13.79 5.06
N THR A 253 -9.53 -13.57 6.11
CA THR A 253 -9.40 -14.49 7.24
C THR A 253 -10.73 -14.64 7.97
N LEU A 254 -11.45 -13.54 8.23
CA LEU A 254 -12.78 -13.60 8.84
C LEU A 254 -13.79 -14.35 7.96
N ARG A 255 -13.75 -14.16 6.63
CA ARG A 255 -14.57 -14.93 5.67
C ARG A 255 -14.18 -16.41 5.62
N LEU A 256 -12.89 -16.72 5.71
CA LEU A 256 -12.38 -18.09 5.86
C LEU A 256 -12.87 -18.73 7.17
N MET A 257 -13.05 -17.99 8.25
CA MET A 257 -13.64 -18.55 9.47
C MET A 257 -15.15 -18.86 9.31
N LYS A 258 -15.86 -18.12 8.45
CA LYS A 258 -17.31 -18.27 8.22
C LYS A 258 -17.72 -19.32 7.19
N GLY A 259 -16.79 -19.99 6.52
CA GLY A 259 -17.15 -21.01 5.52
C GLY A 259 -17.07 -20.56 4.06
N HIS A 260 -16.86 -19.27 3.78
CA HIS A 260 -17.12 -18.62 2.47
C HIS A 260 -16.17 -19.01 1.30
N PHE A 261 -15.27 -19.96 1.51
CA PHE A 261 -14.26 -20.32 0.51
C PHE A 261 -14.11 -21.83 0.47
N THR A 262 -14.00 -22.36 -0.74
CA THR A 262 -13.76 -23.78 -1.03
C THR A 262 -12.44 -23.96 -1.79
N PRO A 263 -11.88 -25.18 -1.85
CA PRO A 263 -10.67 -25.45 -2.64
C PRO A 263 -10.81 -25.10 -4.13
N GLU A 264 -12.02 -25.07 -4.67
CA GLU A 264 -12.30 -24.77 -6.08
C GLU A 264 -12.75 -23.33 -6.31
N HIS A 265 -13.29 -22.65 -5.28
CA HIS A 265 -13.84 -21.31 -5.39
C HIS A 265 -13.37 -20.40 -4.24
N HIS A 266 -12.29 -19.68 -4.50
CA HIS A 266 -11.63 -18.82 -3.51
C HIS A 266 -10.93 -17.59 -4.12
N PHE A 267 -11.48 -17.01 -5.19
CA PHE A 267 -10.88 -15.84 -5.85
C PHE A 267 -10.60 -14.68 -4.89
N GLY A 268 -11.50 -14.38 -3.95
CA GLY A 268 -11.26 -13.30 -2.98
C GLY A 268 -9.97 -13.50 -2.16
N PHE A 269 -9.64 -14.75 -1.85
CA PHE A 269 -8.37 -15.10 -1.22
C PHE A 269 -7.20 -14.90 -2.19
N GLU A 270 -7.30 -15.41 -3.41
CA GLU A 270 -6.22 -15.30 -4.41
C GLU A 270 -5.92 -13.85 -4.78
N GLY A 271 -6.95 -13.02 -4.96
CA GLY A 271 -6.79 -11.59 -5.23
C GLY A 271 -6.06 -10.88 -4.10
N ALA A 272 -6.45 -11.11 -2.84
CA ALA A 272 -5.74 -10.56 -1.69
C ALA A 272 -4.30 -11.08 -1.59
N ALA A 273 -4.06 -12.34 -1.96
CA ALA A 273 -2.73 -12.92 -1.96
C ALA A 273 -1.83 -12.34 -3.06
N TRP A 274 -2.36 -12.13 -4.27
CA TRP A 274 -1.65 -11.44 -5.36
C TRP A 274 -1.26 -10.02 -4.96
N TYR A 275 -2.18 -9.29 -4.32
CA TYR A 275 -1.90 -7.95 -3.82
C TYR A 275 -0.79 -7.96 -2.76
N TRP A 276 -0.84 -8.88 -1.80
CA TRP A 276 0.18 -8.97 -0.75
C TRP A 276 1.58 -9.25 -1.32
N HIS A 277 1.70 -10.18 -2.26
CA HIS A 277 2.98 -10.43 -2.94
C HIS A 277 3.45 -9.25 -3.79
N PHE A 278 2.54 -8.49 -4.41
CA PHE A 278 2.89 -7.23 -5.06
C PHE A 278 3.53 -6.26 -4.05
N VAL A 279 2.92 -6.09 -2.88
CA VAL A 279 3.44 -5.22 -1.81
C VAL A 279 4.81 -5.69 -1.30
N ASP A 280 5.03 -7.01 -1.17
CA ASP A 280 6.34 -7.58 -0.83
C ASP A 280 7.41 -7.22 -1.88
N VAL A 281 7.09 -7.34 -3.17
CA VAL A 281 8.03 -7.03 -4.26
C VAL A 281 8.38 -5.55 -4.27
N VAL A 282 7.40 -4.65 -4.11
CA VAL A 282 7.65 -3.20 -4.03
C VAL A 282 8.56 -2.88 -2.85
N TRP A 283 8.39 -3.55 -1.70
CA TRP A 283 9.27 -3.38 -0.55
C TRP A 283 10.72 -3.74 -0.87
N LEU A 284 10.98 -4.82 -1.61
CA LEU A 284 12.35 -5.19 -1.99
C LEU A 284 13.02 -4.11 -2.86
N PHE A 285 12.26 -3.49 -3.78
CA PHE A 285 12.77 -2.34 -4.54
C PHE A 285 13.05 -1.15 -3.64
N LEU A 286 12.18 -0.83 -2.67
CA LEU A 286 12.43 0.23 -1.69
C LEU A 286 13.66 -0.06 -0.85
N TYR A 287 13.76 -1.27 -0.30
CA TYR A 287 14.87 -1.70 0.53
C TYR A 287 16.20 -1.48 -0.20
N ILE A 288 16.30 -1.90 -1.47
CA ILE A 288 17.52 -1.72 -2.26
C ILE A 288 17.74 -0.25 -2.66
N LEU A 289 16.74 0.40 -3.26
CA LEU A 289 16.92 1.71 -3.91
C LEU A 289 16.94 2.89 -2.95
N VAL A 290 16.37 2.75 -1.76
CA VAL A 290 16.24 3.85 -0.79
C VAL A 290 17.22 3.69 0.39
N TYR A 291 17.47 2.45 0.82
CA TYR A 291 18.31 2.20 2.00
C TYR A 291 19.75 1.79 1.67
N TRP A 292 20.01 1.24 0.47
CA TRP A 292 21.36 0.83 0.07
C TRP A 292 22.03 1.75 -0.95
N ILE A 293 21.25 2.46 -1.78
CA ILE A 293 21.73 3.23 -2.94
C ILE A 293 21.37 4.70 -2.80
#